data_AF-A0A847NUV8-F1
#
_entry.id   AF-A0A847NUV8-F1
#
_cell.length_a   1.000
_cell.length_b   1.000
_cell.length_c   1.000
_cell.angle_alpha   90.00
_cell.angle_beta   90.00
_cell.angle_gamma   90.00
#
_symmetry.space_group_name_H-M   'P 1'
#
loop_
_entity.id
_entity.type
_entity.pdbx_description
1 polymer ?
#
loop_
_entity_poly.entity_id
_entity_poly.type
_entity_poly.pdbx_seq_one_letter_code
_entity_poly.pdbx_strand_id
1 'polypeptide(L)'
;MNRKEIKERAKEILHKNFWKTIKPYLIVMIISFIVTTILHPNPDISSTLINFVEGIILYPLYIGLRVFSLKVIRKGEYDDIQIFMSYKRIIIIVGLMILINFFTFLWTLLLVIPGIIAALSYSMAPYLMADGKEDPLECIRESKKMMYGYKWDYFKFMFSFFGWLLISVVAFWYVFPYYMISESIYYDELKKLSKIN
;
A
#
# COMPACT_ATOMS: atom_id res chain seq x y z
N MET A 1 9.17 -12.58 -11.13
CA MET A 1 8.02 -11.97 -11.85
C MET A 1 8.51 -11.06 -12.97
N ASN A 2 7.70 -10.88 -14.01
CA ASN A 2 8.06 -9.99 -15.12
C ASN A 2 7.77 -8.53 -14.77
N ARG A 3 8.69 -7.90 -14.05
CA ARG A 3 8.54 -6.51 -13.58
C ARG A 3 8.33 -5.49 -14.70
N LYS A 4 8.81 -5.77 -15.91
CA LYS A 4 8.63 -4.89 -17.08
C LYS A 4 7.18 -4.93 -17.55
N GLU A 5 6.62 -6.12 -17.71
CA GLU A 5 5.23 -6.34 -18.10
C GLU A 5 4.24 -5.77 -17.08
N ILE A 6 4.49 -5.95 -15.78
CA ILE A 6 3.69 -5.34 -14.69
C ILE A 6 3.59 -3.82 -14.87
N LYS A 7 4.74 -3.18 -15.13
CA LYS A 7 4.86 -1.73 -15.29
C LYS A 7 4.21 -1.23 -16.58
N GLU A 8 4.40 -1.94 -17.68
CA GLU A 8 3.77 -1.62 -18.96
C GLU A 8 2.23 -1.70 -18.84
N ARG A 9 1.72 -2.77 -18.24
CA ARG A 9 0.28 -2.94 -17.98
C ARG A 9 -0.27 -1.85 -17.05
N ALA A 10 0.45 -1.48 -15.99
CA ALA A 10 0.06 -0.38 -15.12
C ALA A 10 -0.03 0.95 -15.87
N LYS A 11 0.92 1.21 -16.78
CA LYS A 11 0.95 2.41 -17.62
C LYS A 11 -0.22 2.43 -18.61
N GLU A 12 -0.57 1.30 -19.21
CA GLU A 12 -1.75 1.17 -20.09
C GLU A 12 -3.05 1.47 -19.36
N ILE A 13 -3.25 0.92 -18.15
CA ILE A 13 -4.43 1.16 -17.32
C ILE A 13 -4.54 2.65 -16.97
N LEU A 14 -3.43 3.27 -16.60
CA LEU A 14 -3.38 4.71 -16.35
C LEU A 14 -3.73 5.50 -17.61
N HIS A 15 -3.17 5.18 -18.77
CA HIS A 15 -3.43 5.96 -19.98
C HIS A 15 -4.85 5.78 -20.52
N LYS A 16 -5.45 4.59 -20.36
CA LYS A 16 -6.81 4.30 -20.86
C LYS A 16 -7.88 5.18 -20.21
N ASN A 17 -7.79 5.41 -18.90
CA ASN A 17 -8.75 6.22 -18.14
C ASN A 17 -8.05 7.14 -17.14
N PHE A 18 -7.09 7.93 -17.62
CA PHE A 18 -6.16 8.73 -16.81
C PHE A 18 -6.80 9.44 -15.62
N TRP A 19 -7.79 10.29 -15.88
CA TRP A 19 -8.43 11.07 -14.82
C TRP A 19 -9.23 10.22 -13.84
N LYS A 20 -9.91 9.18 -14.32
CA LYS A 20 -10.68 8.27 -13.45
C LYS A 20 -9.77 7.43 -12.58
N THR A 21 -8.60 7.03 -13.08
CA THR A 21 -7.61 6.30 -12.29
C THR A 21 -6.95 7.22 -11.26
N ILE A 22 -6.52 8.43 -11.65
CA ILE A 22 -5.69 9.29 -10.80
C ILE A 22 -6.49 10.03 -9.73
N LYS A 23 -7.74 10.42 -10.02
CA LYS A 23 -8.56 11.25 -9.12
C LYS A 23 -8.67 10.70 -7.68
N PRO A 24 -8.93 9.40 -7.43
CA PRO A 24 -8.95 8.86 -6.06
C PRO A 24 -7.64 9.02 -5.31
N TYR A 25 -6.50 8.85 -5.98
CA TYR A 25 -5.19 9.04 -5.36
C TYR A 25 -4.95 10.51 -5.02
N LEU A 26 -5.35 11.44 -5.89
CA LEU A 26 -5.26 12.88 -5.60
C LEU A 26 -6.15 13.28 -4.42
N ILE A 27 -7.37 12.73 -4.33
CA ILE A 27 -8.27 12.96 -3.18
C ILE A 27 -7.57 12.51 -1.89
N VAL A 28 -7.01 11.29 -1.86
CA VAL A 28 -6.30 10.81 -0.67
C VAL A 28 -5.05 11.64 -0.38
N MET A 29 -4.29 12.07 -1.39
CA MET A 29 -3.14 12.95 -1.18
C MET A 29 -3.53 14.29 -0.55
N ILE A 30 -4.62 14.91 -1.02
CA ILE A 30 -5.13 16.17 -0.47
C ILE A 30 -5.62 15.96 0.97
N ILE A 31 -6.39 14.89 1.23
CA ILE A 31 -6.87 14.57 2.58
C ILE A 31 -5.68 14.33 3.52
N SER A 32 -4.70 13.53 3.09
CA SER A 32 -3.47 13.29 3.85
C SER A 32 -2.76 14.60 4.15
N PHE A 33 -2.56 15.47 3.15
CA PHE A 33 -1.93 16.77 3.36
C PHE A 33 -2.68 17.63 4.39
N ILE A 34 -4.01 17.72 4.29
CA ILE A 34 -4.84 18.47 5.24
C ILE A 34 -4.70 17.87 6.65
N VAL A 35 -4.83 16.55 6.80
CA VAL A 35 -4.71 15.87 8.09
C VAL A 35 -3.33 16.11 8.70
N THR A 36 -2.26 15.97 7.92
CA THR A 36 -0.89 16.23 8.38
C THR A 36 -0.74 17.67 8.86
N THR A 37 -1.22 18.67 8.10
CA THR A 37 -1.10 20.10 8.49
C THR A 37 -1.90 20.44 9.76
N ILE A 38 -3.04 19.78 10.00
CA ILE A 38 -3.85 20.00 11.20
C ILE A 38 -3.21 19.35 12.42
N LEU A 39 -2.69 18.13 12.28
CA LEU A 39 -2.12 17.35 13.38
C LEU A 39 -0.69 17.80 13.74
N HIS A 40 0.05 18.35 12.78
CA HIS A 40 1.43 18.82 12.94
C HIS A 40 1.54 20.33 12.66
N PRO A 41 0.90 21.19 13.47
CA PRO A 41 0.96 22.64 13.27
C PRO A 41 2.37 23.20 13.45
N ASN A 42 3.22 22.50 14.21
CA ASN A 42 4.64 22.79 14.37
C ASN A 42 5.46 21.58 13.89
N PRO A 43 6.15 21.66 12.74
CA PRO A 43 6.86 20.51 12.16
C PRO A 43 7.99 20.01 13.06
N ASP A 44 8.54 20.87 13.92
CA ASP A 44 9.63 20.52 14.85
C ASP A 44 9.14 19.75 16.09
N ILE A 45 7.82 19.70 16.33
CA ILE A 45 7.20 19.08 17.51
C ILE A 45 6.27 17.95 17.07
N SER A 46 6.74 17.05 16.22
CA SER A 46 6.03 15.80 15.96
C SER A 46 6.29 14.81 17.10
N SER A 47 5.29 14.56 17.95
CA SER A 47 5.39 13.50 18.95
C SER A 47 5.01 12.14 18.35
N THR A 48 5.60 11.07 18.88
CA THR A 48 5.25 9.68 18.50
C THR A 48 3.74 9.41 18.57
N LEU A 49 3.06 10.04 19.54
CA LEU A 49 1.62 9.91 19.71
C LEU A 49 0.84 10.53 18.54
N ILE A 50 1.23 11.72 18.05
CA ILE A 50 0.56 12.39 16.93
C ILE A 50 0.73 11.56 15.65
N ASN A 51 1.92 11.06 15.37
CA ASN A 51 2.18 10.17 14.23
C ASN A 51 1.31 8.90 14.28
N PHE A 52 1.10 8.35 15.48
CA PHE A 52 0.26 7.18 15.66
C PHE A 52 -1.23 7.50 15.38
N VAL A 53 -1.73 8.64 15.87
CA VAL A 53 -3.10 9.12 15.60
C VAL A 53 -3.30 9.39 14.11
N GLU A 54 -2.33 10.02 13.45
CA GLU A 54 -2.34 10.22 12.00
C GLU A 54 -2.43 8.88 11.25
N GLY A 55 -1.64 7.88 11.66
CA GLY A 55 -1.70 6.53 11.12
C GLY A 55 -3.09 5.90 11.25
N ILE A 56 -3.74 6.02 12.40
CA ILE A 56 -5.11 5.51 12.61
C ILE A 56 -6.10 6.16 11.65
N ILE A 57 -5.96 7.48 11.43
CA ILE A 57 -6.86 8.24 10.56
C ILE A 57 -6.62 7.89 9.08
N LEU A 58 -5.36 7.82 8.63
CA LEU A 58 -5.01 7.71 7.22
C LEU A 58 -4.89 6.27 6.71
N TYR A 59 -4.53 5.30 7.56
CA TYR A 59 -4.29 3.93 7.12
C TYR A 59 -5.52 3.27 6.43
N PRO A 60 -6.77 3.48 6.89
CA PRO A 60 -7.95 3.01 6.16
C PRO A 60 -8.07 3.57 4.74
N LEU A 61 -7.69 4.84 4.49
CA LEU A 61 -7.69 5.40 3.13
C LEU A 61 -6.69 4.68 2.23
N TYR A 62 -5.51 4.35 2.74
CA TYR A 62 -4.52 3.60 1.98
C TYR A 62 -4.97 2.16 1.68
N ILE A 63 -5.74 1.51 2.56
CA ILE A 63 -6.40 0.24 2.23
C ILE A 63 -7.48 0.47 1.16
N GLY A 64 -8.27 1.54 1.27
CA GLY A 64 -9.28 1.91 0.29
C GLY A 64 -8.70 2.13 -1.11
N LEU A 65 -7.52 2.75 -1.23
CA LEU A 65 -6.80 2.87 -2.50
C LEU A 65 -6.41 1.50 -3.07
N ARG A 66 -6.06 0.52 -2.23
CA ARG A 66 -5.77 -0.84 -2.68
C ARG A 66 -7.04 -1.54 -3.18
N VAL A 67 -8.18 -1.38 -2.48
CA VAL A 67 -9.49 -1.88 -2.92
C VAL A 67 -9.84 -1.29 -4.30
N PHE A 68 -9.71 0.03 -4.44
CA PHE A 68 -9.92 0.72 -5.71
C PHE A 68 -8.99 0.18 -6.81
N SER A 69 -7.69 0.11 -6.53
CA SER A 69 -6.69 -0.38 -7.49
C SER A 69 -7.01 -1.80 -7.97
N LEU A 70 -7.36 -2.70 -7.05
CA LEU A 70 -7.74 -4.08 -7.38
C LEU A 70 -9.00 -4.15 -8.24
N LYS A 71 -10.01 -3.31 -7.99
CA LYS A 71 -11.21 -3.22 -8.82
C LYS A 71 -10.90 -2.69 -10.22
N VAL A 72 -10.05 -1.69 -10.34
CA VAL A 72 -9.61 -1.14 -11.62
C VAL A 72 -8.90 -2.21 -12.45
N ILE A 73 -7.90 -2.91 -11.88
CA ILE A 73 -7.09 -3.87 -12.66
C ILE A 73 -7.84 -5.16 -13.01
N ARG A 74 -8.83 -5.57 -12.20
CA ARG A 74 -9.58 -6.82 -12.39
C ARG A 74 -10.88 -6.63 -13.15
N LYS A 75 -11.62 -5.55 -12.89
CA LYS A 75 -12.98 -5.31 -13.42
C LYS A 75 -13.09 -4.06 -14.30
N GLY A 76 -12.11 -3.17 -14.28
CA GLY A 76 -12.21 -1.87 -14.95
C GLY A 76 -13.27 -0.95 -14.34
N GLU A 77 -13.59 -1.13 -13.06
CA GLU A 77 -14.53 -0.32 -12.30
C GLU A 77 -13.81 0.86 -11.64
N TYR A 78 -14.28 2.08 -11.90
CA TYR A 78 -13.69 3.34 -11.39
C TYR A 78 -14.67 4.02 -10.43
N ASP A 79 -14.85 3.42 -9.25
CA ASP A 79 -15.72 3.96 -8.21
C ASP A 79 -14.88 4.60 -7.08
N ASP A 80 -14.83 5.93 -7.08
CA ASP A 80 -14.05 6.71 -6.11
C ASP A 80 -14.53 6.48 -4.67
N ILE A 81 -15.82 6.15 -4.45
CA ILE A 81 -16.40 5.96 -3.11
C ILE A 81 -15.74 4.79 -2.38
N GLN A 82 -15.19 3.83 -3.13
CA GLN A 82 -14.51 2.64 -2.59
C GLN A 82 -13.36 2.99 -1.65
N ILE A 83 -12.69 4.13 -1.85
CA ILE A 83 -11.57 4.54 -0.98
C ILE A 83 -12.01 4.80 0.46
N PHE A 84 -13.29 5.15 0.67
CA PHE A 84 -13.86 5.41 2.00
C PHE A 84 -14.51 4.18 2.62
N MET A 85 -14.83 3.14 1.83
CA MET A 85 -15.52 1.95 2.36
C MET A 85 -14.69 1.22 3.42
N SER A 86 -13.36 1.33 3.35
CA SER A 86 -12.44 0.79 4.35
C SER A 86 -12.70 1.33 5.77
N TYR A 87 -13.25 2.54 5.93
CA TYR A 87 -13.60 3.06 7.26
C TYR A 87 -14.71 2.26 7.96
N LYS A 88 -15.56 1.54 7.21
CA LYS A 88 -16.56 0.63 7.81
C LYS A 88 -15.91 -0.52 8.61
N ARG A 89 -14.66 -0.86 8.26
CA ARG A 89 -13.86 -1.92 8.88
C ARG A 89 -12.64 -1.36 9.62
N ILE A 90 -12.74 -0.12 10.12
CA ILE A 90 -11.60 0.61 10.72
C ILE A 90 -10.92 -0.18 11.84
N ILE A 91 -11.67 -0.81 12.74
CA ILE A 91 -11.12 -1.57 13.88
C ILE A 91 -10.19 -2.68 13.40
N ILE A 92 -10.65 -3.46 12.42
CA ILE A 92 -9.91 -4.60 11.85
C ILE A 92 -8.67 -4.10 11.10
N ILE A 93 -8.83 -3.05 10.29
CA ILE A 93 -7.76 -2.45 9.49
C ILE A 93 -6.67 -1.84 10.36
N VAL A 94 -7.05 -1.12 11.42
CA VAL A 94 -6.12 -0.57 12.41
C VAL A 94 -5.45 -1.71 13.18
N GLY A 95 -6.18 -2.78 13.51
CA GLY A 95 -5.59 -4.00 14.08
C GLY A 95 -4.48 -4.59 13.20
N LEU A 96 -4.68 -4.64 11.88
CA LEU A 96 -3.63 -5.05 10.94
C LEU A 96 -2.42 -4.11 10.98
N MET A 97 -2.64 -2.79 10.95
CA MET A 97 -1.55 -1.81 11.04
C MET A 97 -0.72 -2.03 12.30
N ILE A 98 -1.38 -2.16 13.45
CA ILE A 98 -0.73 -2.34 14.76
C ILE A 98 0.09 -3.63 14.76
N LEU A 99 -0.46 -4.74 14.29
CA LEU A 99 0.26 -6.01 14.25
C LEU A 99 1.48 -5.99 13.33
N ILE A 100 1.35 -5.42 12.14
CA ILE A 100 2.49 -5.27 11.20
C ILE A 100 3.59 -4.45 11.85
N ASN A 101 3.25 -3.29 12.43
CA ASN A 101 4.22 -2.40 13.08
C ASN A 101 4.85 -3.07 14.31
N PHE A 102 4.06 -3.74 15.14
CA PHE A 102 4.53 -4.46 16.32
C PHE A 102 5.51 -5.57 15.94
N PHE A 103 5.17 -6.46 15.00
CA PHE A 103 6.07 -7.52 14.58
C PHE A 103 7.34 -6.96 13.92
N THR A 104 7.22 -5.92 13.08
CA THR A 104 8.37 -5.29 12.44
C THR A 104 9.30 -4.65 13.47
N PHE A 105 8.74 -3.98 14.48
CA PHE A 105 9.49 -3.40 15.59
C PHE A 105 10.25 -4.48 16.39
N LEU A 106 9.61 -5.60 16.72
CA LEU A 106 10.28 -6.72 17.41
C LEU A 106 11.46 -7.27 16.61
N TRP A 107 11.32 -7.45 15.30
CA TRP A 107 12.42 -7.89 14.45
C TRP A 107 13.55 -6.86 14.35
N THR A 108 13.19 -5.58 14.28
CA THR A 108 14.15 -4.47 14.22
C THR A 108 14.93 -4.32 15.52
N LEU A 109 14.28 -4.58 16.67
CA LEU A 109 14.92 -4.55 17.99
C LEU A 109 16.02 -5.61 18.12
N LEU A 110 15.84 -6.77 17.49
CA LEU A 110 16.88 -7.78 17.40
C LEU A 110 18.03 -7.26 16.53
N LEU A 111 17.73 -6.90 15.27
CA LEU A 111 18.68 -6.36 14.30
C LEU A 111 17.92 -5.61 13.19
N VAL A 112 18.52 -4.58 12.62
CA VAL A 112 17.91 -3.76 11.55
C VAL A 112 17.60 -4.58 10.29
N ILE A 113 18.52 -5.46 9.86
CA ILE A 113 18.38 -6.24 8.61
C ILE A 113 17.16 -7.20 8.68
N PRO A 114 16.99 -8.03 9.73
CA PRO A 114 15.77 -8.82 9.94
C PRO A 114 14.49 -7.98 9.96
N GLY A 115 14.53 -6.77 10.53
CA GLY A 115 13.41 -5.83 10.50
C GLY A 115 12.94 -5.51 9.07
N ILE A 116 13.89 -5.19 8.18
CA ILE A 116 13.59 -4.92 6.75
C ILE A 116 13.01 -6.17 6.08
N ILE A 117 13.58 -7.35 6.33
CA ILE A 117 13.07 -8.61 5.75
C ILE A 117 11.65 -8.91 6.25
N ALA A 118 11.34 -8.63 7.51
CA ALA A 118 10.01 -8.77 8.08
C ALA A 118 9.01 -7.81 7.42
N ALA A 119 9.36 -6.53 7.27
CA ALA A 119 8.53 -5.55 6.57
C ALA A 119 8.22 -5.98 5.13
N LEU A 120 9.22 -6.45 4.38
CA LEU A 120 9.01 -6.99 3.02
C LEU A 120 8.08 -8.21 3.04
N SER A 121 8.18 -9.07 4.07
CA SER A 121 7.32 -10.24 4.22
C SER A 121 5.85 -9.89 4.47
N TYR A 122 5.56 -8.72 5.06
CA TYR A 122 4.21 -8.28 5.43
C TYR A 122 3.57 -7.34 4.40
N SER A 123 4.31 -6.97 3.37
CA SER A 123 3.91 -6.01 2.33
C SER A 123 2.60 -6.37 1.60
N MET A 124 2.23 -7.65 1.52
CA MET A 124 1.01 -8.12 0.85
C MET A 124 -0.19 -8.26 1.80
N ALA A 125 0.01 -8.15 3.11
CA ALA A 125 -1.07 -8.25 4.10
C ALA A 125 -2.14 -7.15 3.94
N PRO A 126 -1.80 -5.88 3.66
CA PRO A 126 -2.78 -4.83 3.33
C PRO A 126 -3.63 -5.18 2.11
N TYR A 127 -3.04 -5.84 1.11
CA TYR A 127 -3.74 -6.27 -0.11
C TYR A 127 -4.69 -7.44 0.15
N LEU A 128 -4.29 -8.41 0.97
CA LEU A 128 -5.19 -9.49 1.42
C LEU A 128 -6.41 -8.95 2.16
N MET A 129 -6.23 -7.93 3.00
CA MET A 129 -7.33 -7.28 3.69
C MET A 129 -8.23 -6.46 2.75
N ALA A 130 -7.63 -5.83 1.72
CA ALA A 130 -8.36 -5.18 0.63
C ALA A 130 -9.14 -6.19 -0.24
N ASP A 131 -8.63 -7.41 -0.38
CA ASP A 131 -9.28 -8.55 -1.04
C ASP A 131 -10.43 -9.18 -0.23
N GLY A 132 -10.75 -8.61 0.94
CA GLY A 132 -11.90 -9.00 1.74
C GLY A 132 -11.57 -9.88 2.94
N LYS A 133 -10.29 -10.21 3.18
CA LYS A 133 -9.91 -10.94 4.40
C LYS A 133 -10.14 -10.07 5.64
N GLU A 134 -10.66 -10.70 6.69
CA GLU A 134 -11.06 -10.01 7.92
C GLU A 134 -10.18 -10.30 9.11
N ASP A 135 -9.41 -11.38 9.12
CA ASP A 135 -8.45 -11.64 10.19
C ASP A 135 -7.08 -10.99 9.87
N PRO A 136 -6.63 -9.99 10.65
CA PRO A 136 -5.32 -9.40 10.49
C PRO A 136 -4.15 -10.39 10.59
N LEU A 137 -4.24 -11.38 11.49
CA LEU A 137 -3.17 -12.36 11.69
C LEU A 137 -3.09 -13.32 10.51
N GLU A 138 -4.25 -13.74 9.99
CA GLU A 138 -4.32 -14.52 8.76
C GLU A 138 -3.70 -13.76 7.59
N CYS A 139 -4.02 -12.47 7.41
CA CYS A 139 -3.44 -11.63 6.36
C CYS A 139 -1.90 -11.60 6.45
N ILE A 140 -1.35 -11.44 7.65
CA ILE A 140 0.11 -11.44 7.86
C ILE A 140 0.70 -12.83 7.55
N ARG A 141 0.07 -13.89 8.02
CA ARG A 141 0.53 -15.27 7.80
C ARG A 141 0.54 -15.64 6.33
N GLU A 142 -0.47 -15.24 5.58
CA GLU A 142 -0.53 -15.46 4.15
C GLU A 142 0.42 -14.58 3.37
N SER A 143 0.56 -13.30 3.73
CA SER A 143 1.58 -12.43 3.15
C SER A 143 2.97 -13.06 3.28
N LYS A 144 3.32 -13.60 4.47
CA LYS A 144 4.60 -14.30 4.67
C LYS A 144 4.78 -15.48 3.71
N LYS A 145 3.72 -16.27 3.47
CA LYS A 145 3.73 -17.41 2.55
C LYS A 145 3.87 -16.95 1.09
N MET A 146 3.06 -15.98 0.66
CA MET A 146 3.12 -15.39 -0.69
C MET A 146 4.50 -14.81 -0.98
N MET A 147 5.10 -14.15 0.01
CA MET A 147 6.41 -13.52 -0.12
C MET A 147 7.59 -14.49 0.02
N TYR A 148 7.36 -15.79 0.24
CA TYR A 148 8.45 -16.77 0.27
C TYR A 148 9.05 -16.93 -1.13
N GLY A 149 10.37 -16.74 -1.27
CA GLY A 149 11.06 -16.72 -2.57
C GLY A 149 10.99 -15.39 -3.34
N TYR A 150 10.06 -14.47 -3.01
CA TYR A 150 9.82 -13.24 -3.78
C TYR A 150 10.25 -11.94 -3.08
N LYS A 151 10.78 -11.98 -1.85
CA LYS A 151 11.18 -10.77 -1.09
C LYS A 151 12.21 -9.92 -1.85
N TRP A 152 13.20 -10.57 -2.45
CA TRP A 152 14.25 -9.88 -3.21
C TRP A 152 13.75 -9.35 -4.55
N ASP A 153 12.83 -10.06 -5.21
CA ASP A 153 12.15 -9.55 -6.41
C ASP A 153 11.37 -8.27 -6.08
N TYR A 154 10.56 -8.34 -5.02
CA TYR A 154 9.76 -7.22 -4.55
C TYR A 154 10.59 -6.02 -4.09
N PHE A 155 11.71 -6.26 -3.40
CA PHE A 155 12.65 -5.19 -3.05
C PHE A 155 13.16 -4.45 -4.30
N LYS A 156 13.59 -5.18 -5.33
CA LYS A 156 14.03 -4.55 -6.59
C LYS A 156 12.87 -3.87 -7.32
N PHE A 157 11.66 -4.42 -7.24
CA PHE A 157 10.46 -3.78 -7.76
C PHE A 157 10.25 -2.42 -7.09
N MET A 158 10.20 -2.35 -5.77
CA MET A 158 10.06 -1.08 -5.03
C MET A 158 11.19 -0.10 -5.33
N PHE A 159 12.45 -0.58 -5.31
CA PHE A 159 13.63 0.25 -5.56
C PHE A 159 13.60 0.92 -6.95
N SER A 160 13.00 0.24 -7.94
CA SER A 160 12.88 0.79 -9.29
C SER A 160 11.86 1.94 -9.42
N PHE A 161 11.03 2.18 -8.40
CA PHE A 161 10.19 3.38 -8.28
C PHE A 161 10.87 4.48 -7.47
N PHE A 162 11.78 4.12 -6.56
CA PHE A 162 12.52 5.08 -5.75
C PHE A 162 13.35 6.07 -6.59
N GLY A 163 13.90 5.61 -7.72
CA GLY A 163 14.61 6.49 -8.66
C GLY A 163 13.77 7.66 -9.20
N TRP A 164 12.44 7.50 -9.28
CA TRP A 164 11.54 8.56 -9.76
C TRP A 164 11.27 9.62 -8.68
N LEU A 165 11.36 9.24 -7.41
CA LEU A 165 11.20 10.17 -6.29
C LEU A 165 12.36 11.18 -6.21
N LEU A 166 13.54 10.81 -6.70
CA LEU A 166 14.71 11.69 -6.77
C LEU A 166 14.61 12.76 -7.87
N ILE A 167 13.79 12.54 -8.90
CA ILE A 167 13.76 13.39 -10.10
C ILE A 167 12.93 14.66 -9.88
N SER A 168 11.85 14.61 -9.09
CA SER A 168 11.17 15.81 -8.58
C SER A 168 9.98 15.47 -7.68
N VAL A 169 9.64 16.40 -6.77
CA VAL A 169 8.35 16.41 -6.05
C VAL A 169 7.17 16.49 -7.03
N VAL A 170 7.36 17.16 -8.19
CA VAL A 170 6.34 17.31 -9.23
C VAL A 170 6.01 15.99 -9.93
N ALA A 171 6.90 14.98 -9.92
CA ALA A 171 6.57 13.66 -10.46
C ALA A 171 5.70 12.83 -9.50
N PHE A 172 5.61 13.20 -8.22
CA PHE A 172 5.01 12.36 -7.18
C PHE A 172 3.53 12.04 -7.42
N TRP A 173 2.74 13.02 -7.88
CA TRP A 173 1.31 12.84 -8.14
C TRP A 173 1.00 11.83 -9.25
N TYR A 174 1.94 11.59 -10.17
CA TYR A 174 1.83 10.54 -11.20
C TYR A 174 2.50 9.23 -10.75
N VAL A 175 3.67 9.33 -10.11
CA VAL A 175 4.43 8.15 -9.67
C VAL A 175 3.66 7.37 -8.61
N PHE A 176 2.96 8.04 -7.70
CA PHE A 176 2.18 7.38 -6.64
C PHE A 176 1.03 6.49 -7.19
N PRO A 177 0.10 6.97 -8.03
CA PRO A 177 -0.93 6.10 -8.63
C PRO A 177 -0.31 5.02 -9.52
N TYR A 178 0.77 5.33 -10.25
CA TYR A 178 1.49 4.35 -11.06
C TYR A 178 2.11 3.22 -10.23
N TYR A 179 2.73 3.57 -9.10
CA TYR A 179 3.26 2.61 -8.14
C TYR A 179 2.14 1.72 -7.58
N MET A 180 1.04 2.32 -7.09
CA MET A 180 -0.07 1.58 -6.47
C MET A 180 -0.74 0.61 -7.44
N ILE A 181 -0.98 1.01 -8.69
CA ILE A 181 -1.52 0.12 -9.72
C ILE A 181 -0.52 -1.01 -10.03
N SER A 182 0.77 -0.68 -10.16
CA SER A 182 1.81 -1.68 -10.41
C SER A 182 1.93 -2.69 -9.26
N GLU A 183 1.89 -2.22 -8.01
CA GLU A 183 1.94 -3.03 -6.80
C GLU A 183 0.69 -3.93 -6.70
N SER A 184 -0.48 -3.44 -7.11
CA SER A 184 -1.71 -4.24 -7.18
C SER A 184 -1.64 -5.36 -8.23
N ILE A 185 -1.03 -5.09 -9.39
CA ILE A 185 -0.77 -6.13 -10.41
C ILE A 185 0.26 -7.14 -9.90
N TYR A 186 1.32 -6.66 -9.24
CA TYR A 186 2.33 -7.50 -8.60
C TYR A 186 1.67 -8.45 -7.59
N TYR A 187 0.77 -7.93 -6.74
CA TYR A 187 0.00 -8.72 -5.79
C TYR A 187 -0.85 -9.81 -6.47
N ASP A 188 -1.58 -9.47 -7.54
CA ASP A 188 -2.41 -10.43 -8.29
C ASP A 188 -1.58 -11.57 -8.90
N GLU A 189 -0.43 -11.25 -9.49
CA GLU A 189 0.49 -12.26 -10.01
C GLU A 189 1.06 -13.14 -8.90
N LEU A 190 1.48 -12.54 -7.80
CA LEU A 190 2.00 -13.28 -6.65
C LEU A 190 0.94 -14.20 -6.05
N LYS A 191 -0.30 -13.73 -5.93
CA LYS A 191 -1.44 -14.53 -5.43
C LYS A 191 -1.65 -15.77 -6.29
N LYS A 192 -1.68 -15.61 -7.62
CA LYS A 192 -1.79 -16.72 -8.60
C LYS A 192 -0.66 -17.75 -8.45
N LEU A 193 0.57 -17.28 -8.30
CA LEU A 193 1.74 -18.16 -8.13
C LEU A 193 1.72 -18.92 -6.80
N SER A 194 1.22 -18.27 -5.74
CA SER A 194 1.14 -18.85 -4.40
C SER A 194 0.01 -19.88 -4.22
N LYS A 195 -0.91 -20.00 -5.20
CA LYS A 195 -2.11 -20.86 -5.15
C LYS A 195 -2.97 -20.65 -3.89
N ILE A 196 -2.93 -19.45 -3.30
CA ILE A 196 -3.79 -19.10 -2.16
C ILE A 196 -5.13 -18.62 -2.72
N ASN A 197 -6.21 -19.27 -2.29
CA ASN A 197 -7.59 -18.91 -2.65
C ASN A 197 -7.99 -17.57 -1.99
#